data_AF-A0A7C7RWA2-F1
#
_entry.id   AF-A0A7C7RWA2-F1
#
_cell.length_a   1.000
_cell.length_b   1.000
_cell.length_c   1.000
_cell.angle_alpha   90.00
_cell.angle_beta   90.00
_cell.angle_gamma   90.00
#
_symmetry.space_group_name_H-M   'P 1'
#
loop_
_entity.id
_entity.type
_entity.pdbx_description
1 polymer ?
#
loop_
_entity_poly.entity_id
_entity_poly.type
_entity_poly.pdbx_seq_one_letter_code
_entity_poly.pdbx_strand_id
1 'polypeptide(L)'
;MVTYDKLKRKPRAFRSLTGMSIGEFEELYRKLIPVWAKAERERLNRPDRKRAVGGGRTYKLKLKERLLMATVWLRLYLSTEALGFFFDVDKSTASRNTRRLLPCLRVLGDETLGWPEPPKRGQGKSVGQALRDYPDLLAIIDATERPVERPGDNRQQKAHYSGKKKATHPQDPDHCERERRYP
;
A
#
# COMPACT_ATOMS: atom_id res chain seq x y z
N MET A 1 -7.70 -5.05 -22.37
CA MET A 1 -6.44 -5.42 -21.67
C MET A 1 -5.25 -4.56 -22.09
N VAL A 2 -4.73 -3.78 -21.13
CA VAL A 2 -3.40 -3.14 -21.17
C VAL A 2 -2.33 -4.23 -21.05
N THR A 3 -1.33 -4.20 -21.92
CA THR A 3 -0.17 -5.11 -21.88
C THR A 3 1.11 -4.33 -22.01
N TYR A 4 2.22 -4.92 -21.54
CA TYR A 4 3.54 -4.30 -21.69
C TYR A 4 3.85 -4.01 -23.16
N ASP A 5 3.61 -4.96 -24.07
CA ASP A 5 3.91 -4.80 -25.49
C ASP A 5 3.08 -3.72 -26.19
N LYS A 6 1.85 -3.49 -25.75
CA LYS A 6 1.02 -2.39 -26.26
C LYS A 6 1.50 -1.04 -25.72
N LEU A 7 1.82 -0.98 -24.42
CA LEU A 7 2.15 0.29 -23.77
C LEU A 7 3.57 0.76 -24.09
N LYS A 8 4.55 -0.15 -24.28
CA LYS A 8 5.93 0.20 -24.63
C LYS A 8 6.04 0.95 -25.96
N ARG A 9 5.08 0.73 -26.88
CA ARG A 9 4.96 1.45 -28.16
C ARG A 9 4.52 2.91 -27.99
N LYS A 10 4.12 3.32 -26.78
CA LYS A 10 3.67 4.68 -26.46
C LYS A 10 4.49 5.24 -25.28
N PRO A 11 5.76 5.64 -25.48
CA PRO A 11 6.67 6.02 -24.37
C PRO A 11 6.12 7.10 -23.44
N ARG A 12 5.44 8.13 -23.99
CA ARG A 12 4.81 9.20 -23.18
C ARG A 12 3.73 8.63 -22.25
N ALA A 13 2.86 7.77 -22.77
CA ALA A 13 1.82 7.12 -21.98
C ALA A 13 2.44 6.12 -20.98
N PHE A 14 3.46 5.37 -21.38
CA PHE A 14 4.18 4.45 -20.50
C PHE A 14 4.72 5.18 -19.27
N ARG A 15 5.45 6.28 -19.47
CA ARG A 15 6.00 7.09 -18.38
C ARG A 15 4.93 7.74 -17.53
N SER A 16 3.86 8.25 -18.14
CA SER A 16 2.74 8.85 -17.42
C SER A 16 2.02 7.84 -16.51
N LEU A 17 1.81 6.61 -17.00
CA LEU A 17 1.09 5.57 -16.26
C LEU A 17 1.95 4.87 -15.20
N THR A 18 3.24 4.64 -15.47
CA THR A 18 4.11 3.84 -14.59
C THR A 18 5.06 4.68 -13.73
N GLY A 19 5.28 5.95 -14.09
CA GLY A 19 6.24 6.83 -13.45
C GLY A 19 7.68 6.67 -13.93
N MET A 20 7.96 5.71 -14.82
CA MET A 20 9.33 5.35 -15.23
C MET A 20 9.45 5.21 -16.75
N SER A 21 10.67 5.29 -17.26
CA SER A 21 11.02 4.96 -18.63
C SER A 21 10.89 3.45 -18.87
N ILE A 22 10.87 3.07 -20.15
CA ILE A 22 10.80 1.65 -20.56
C ILE A 22 12.06 0.89 -20.10
N GLY A 23 13.23 1.54 -20.16
CA GLY A 23 14.50 0.95 -19.72
C GLY A 23 14.53 0.67 -18.23
N GLU A 24 14.12 1.64 -17.41
CA GLU A 24 14.01 1.48 -15.95
C GLU A 24 13.02 0.37 -15.59
N PHE A 25 11.88 0.28 -16.30
CA PHE A 25 10.93 -0.81 -16.09
C PHE A 25 11.52 -2.19 -16.41
N GLU A 26 12.27 -2.32 -17.51
CA GLU A 26 12.91 -3.59 -17.88
C GLU A 26 14.02 -3.98 -16.91
N GLU A 27 14.77 -3.01 -16.40
CA GLU A 27 15.74 -3.24 -15.34
C GLU A 27 15.05 -3.72 -14.04
N LEU A 28 14.00 -3.01 -13.61
CA LEU A 28 13.20 -3.42 -12.45
C LEU A 28 12.62 -4.82 -12.64
N TYR A 29 12.11 -5.14 -13.83
CA TYR A 29 11.58 -6.46 -14.15
C TYR A 29 12.66 -7.55 -14.04
N ARG A 30 13.88 -7.30 -14.54
CA ARG A 30 15.02 -8.24 -14.39
C ARG A 30 15.36 -8.50 -12.93
N LYS A 31 15.44 -7.44 -12.11
CA LYS A 31 15.71 -7.55 -10.66
C LYS A 31 14.57 -8.26 -9.91
N LEU A 32 13.33 -8.08 -10.36
CA LEU A 32 12.15 -8.70 -9.76
C LEU A 32 12.09 -10.21 -9.92
N ILE A 33 12.53 -10.76 -11.06
CA ILE A 33 12.42 -12.21 -11.34
C ILE A 33 12.95 -13.09 -10.20
N PRO A 34 14.20 -12.95 -9.73
CA PRO A 34 14.73 -13.80 -8.66
C PRO A 34 14.01 -13.58 -7.32
N VAL A 35 13.66 -12.34 -6.98
CA VAL A 35 12.93 -12.01 -5.75
C VAL A 35 11.54 -12.63 -5.75
N TRP A 36 10.82 -12.51 -6.87
CA TRP A 36 9.51 -13.11 -7.07
C TRP A 36 9.56 -14.63 -6.99
N ALA A 37 10.55 -15.27 -7.61
CA ALA A 37 10.71 -16.72 -7.57
C ALA A 37 10.92 -17.23 -6.14
N LYS A 38 11.75 -16.52 -5.35
CA LYS A 38 11.96 -16.82 -3.92
C LYS A 38 10.67 -16.66 -3.11
N ALA A 39 10.00 -15.52 -3.23
CA ALA A 39 8.75 -15.23 -2.52
C ALA A 39 7.64 -16.23 -2.88
N GLU A 40 7.54 -16.63 -4.14
CA GLU A 40 6.52 -17.59 -4.58
C GLU A 40 6.81 -19.01 -4.05
N ARG A 41 8.09 -19.40 -3.99
CA ARG A 41 8.51 -20.67 -3.37
C ARG A 41 8.16 -20.70 -1.88
N GLU A 42 8.50 -19.66 -1.13
CA GLU A 42 8.15 -19.54 0.30
C GLU A 42 6.63 -19.60 0.52
N ARG A 43 5.87 -18.88 -0.31
CA ARG A 43 4.40 -18.89 -0.25
C ARG A 43 3.79 -20.26 -0.53
N LEU A 44 4.39 -21.05 -1.42
CA LEU A 44 3.92 -22.38 -1.81
C LEU A 44 4.31 -23.46 -0.80
N ASN A 45 5.41 -23.26 -0.05
CA ASN A 45 5.96 -24.17 0.95
C ASN A 45 5.43 -23.95 2.37
N ARG A 46 4.47 -23.04 2.57
CA ARG A 46 3.93 -22.75 3.91
C ARG A 46 3.24 -23.98 4.54
N PRO A 47 3.43 -24.22 5.85
CA PRO A 47 2.98 -25.45 6.51
C PRO A 47 1.46 -25.59 6.61
N ASP A 48 0.71 -24.49 6.62
CA ASP A 48 -0.76 -24.44 6.70
C ASP A 48 -1.47 -24.69 5.35
N ARG A 49 -0.71 -25.03 4.30
CA ARG A 49 -1.26 -25.10 2.95
C ARG A 49 -2.05 -26.39 2.71
N LYS A 50 -3.38 -26.25 2.56
CA LYS A 50 -4.30 -27.36 2.27
C LYS A 50 -4.20 -28.01 0.88
N ARG A 51 -3.53 -27.39 -0.10
CA ARG A 51 -3.45 -27.88 -1.50
C ARG A 51 -2.00 -28.25 -1.83
N ALA A 52 -1.78 -29.25 -2.67
CA ALA A 52 -0.44 -29.58 -3.20
C ALA A 52 0.12 -28.43 -4.06
N VAL A 53 1.45 -28.31 -4.15
CA VAL A 53 2.11 -27.29 -5.01
C VAL A 53 1.64 -27.51 -6.45
N GLY A 54 1.21 -26.43 -7.12
CA GLY A 54 0.56 -26.51 -8.44
C GLY A 54 -0.97 -26.71 -8.43
N GLY A 55 -1.57 -27.20 -7.34
CA GLY A 55 -3.04 -27.40 -7.24
C GLY A 55 -3.87 -26.12 -7.04
N GLY A 56 -3.28 -24.94 -7.29
CA GLY A 56 -3.94 -23.65 -7.19
C GLY A 56 -4.31 -23.10 -8.56
N ARG A 57 -5.21 -22.12 -8.60
CA ARG A 57 -5.54 -21.39 -9.83
C ARG A 57 -4.29 -20.73 -10.40
N THR A 58 -4.05 -20.92 -11.70
CA THR A 58 -2.95 -20.29 -12.43
C THR A 58 -3.17 -18.78 -12.53
N TYR A 59 -2.07 -18.02 -12.66
CA TYR A 59 -2.18 -16.58 -12.87
C TYR A 59 -2.72 -16.30 -14.27
N LYS A 60 -3.79 -15.48 -14.37
CA LYS A 60 -4.30 -14.97 -15.65
C LYS A 60 -3.29 -14.06 -16.37
N LEU A 61 -2.51 -13.30 -15.60
CA LEU A 61 -1.50 -12.36 -16.10
C LEU A 61 -0.09 -12.90 -15.86
N LYS A 62 0.80 -12.75 -16.86
CA LYS A 62 2.21 -13.08 -16.67
C LYS A 62 2.85 -12.08 -15.68
N LEU A 63 4.04 -12.41 -15.18
CA LEU A 63 4.69 -11.59 -14.15
C LEU A 63 4.91 -10.14 -14.59
N LYS A 64 5.26 -9.92 -15.86
CA LYS A 64 5.52 -8.59 -16.42
C LYS A 64 4.27 -7.69 -16.41
N GLU A 65 3.12 -8.23 -16.77
CA GLU A 65 1.83 -7.54 -16.73
C GLU A 65 1.38 -7.28 -15.29
N ARG A 66 1.68 -8.19 -14.36
CA ARG A 66 1.42 -7.99 -12.93
C ARG A 66 2.30 -6.89 -12.33
N LEU A 67 3.57 -6.83 -12.73
CA LEU A 67 4.46 -5.70 -12.38
C LEU A 67 3.92 -4.40 -12.98
N LEU A 68 3.52 -4.41 -14.24
CA LEU A 68 2.93 -3.24 -14.89
C LEU A 68 1.70 -2.74 -14.12
N MET A 69 0.77 -3.64 -13.79
CA MET A 69 -0.40 -3.33 -12.95
C MET A 69 -0.01 -2.72 -11.60
N ALA A 70 0.98 -3.30 -10.91
CA ALA A 70 1.43 -2.79 -9.61
C ALA A 70 2.05 -1.40 -9.72
N THR A 71 2.88 -1.13 -10.74
CA THR A 71 3.47 0.21 -10.95
C THR A 71 2.42 1.26 -11.32
N VAL A 72 1.41 0.91 -12.13
CA VAL A 72 0.29 1.80 -12.43
C VAL A 72 -0.52 2.12 -11.17
N TRP A 73 -0.75 1.12 -10.32
CA TRP A 73 -1.40 1.33 -9.03
C TRP A 73 -0.58 2.24 -8.12
N LEU A 74 0.73 2.00 -7.99
CA LEU A 74 1.60 2.84 -7.16
C LEU A 74 1.66 4.29 -7.67
N ARG A 75 1.65 4.50 -8.98
CA ARG A 75 1.79 5.83 -9.58
C ARG A 75 0.50 6.64 -9.56
N LEU A 76 -0.64 6.00 -9.84
CA LEU A 76 -1.93 6.66 -10.05
C LEU A 76 -2.96 6.37 -8.96
N TYR A 77 -2.68 5.42 -8.07
CA TYR A 77 -3.54 4.99 -6.97
C TYR A 77 -4.98 4.66 -7.40
N LEU A 78 -5.11 4.01 -8.57
CA LEU A 78 -6.41 3.61 -9.10
C LEU A 78 -7.13 2.61 -8.19
N SER A 79 -8.46 2.63 -8.23
CA SER A 79 -9.26 1.59 -7.57
C SER A 79 -8.99 0.20 -8.17
N THR A 80 -9.21 -0.85 -7.38
CA THR A 80 -9.01 -2.23 -7.86
C THR A 80 -10.01 -2.62 -8.96
N GLU A 81 -11.19 -2.00 -8.99
CA GLU A 81 -12.15 -2.11 -10.10
C GLU A 81 -11.58 -1.51 -11.39
N ALA A 82 -11.03 -0.29 -11.33
CA ALA A 82 -10.43 0.35 -12.50
C ALA A 82 -9.21 -0.44 -13.02
N LEU A 83 -8.35 -0.94 -12.12
CA LEU A 83 -7.26 -1.84 -12.51
C LEU A 83 -7.78 -3.13 -13.16
N GLY A 84 -8.84 -3.73 -12.59
CA GLY A 84 -9.48 -4.91 -13.14
C GLY A 84 -9.96 -4.67 -14.56
N PHE A 85 -10.65 -3.56 -14.80
CA PHE A 85 -11.11 -3.14 -16.12
C PHE A 85 -9.95 -2.96 -17.12
N PHE A 86 -8.91 -2.19 -16.74
CA PHE A 86 -7.79 -1.93 -17.65
C PHE A 86 -7.02 -3.21 -18.03
N PHE A 87 -6.80 -4.11 -17.07
CA PHE A 87 -6.02 -5.34 -17.26
C PHE A 87 -6.87 -6.58 -17.57
N ASP A 88 -8.18 -6.41 -17.75
CA ASP A 88 -9.11 -7.50 -18.10
C ASP A 88 -9.08 -8.66 -17.08
N VAL A 89 -9.14 -8.30 -15.80
CA VAL A 89 -9.23 -9.24 -14.67
C VAL A 89 -10.29 -8.78 -13.67
N ASP A 90 -10.77 -9.69 -12.83
CA ASP A 90 -11.65 -9.31 -11.74
C ASP A 90 -10.91 -8.48 -10.67
N LYS A 91 -11.64 -7.63 -9.95
CA LYS A 91 -11.09 -6.78 -8.88
C LYS A 91 -10.29 -7.55 -7.83
N SER A 92 -10.72 -8.78 -7.52
CA SER A 92 -10.08 -9.62 -6.52
C SER A 92 -8.70 -10.10 -7.01
N THR A 93 -8.58 -10.39 -8.30
CA THR A 93 -7.33 -10.73 -8.97
C THR A 93 -6.41 -9.52 -9.05
N ALA A 94 -6.92 -8.32 -9.38
CA ALA A 94 -6.14 -7.09 -9.35
C ALA A 94 -5.57 -6.83 -7.94
N SER A 95 -6.44 -6.81 -6.92
CA SER A 95 -6.04 -6.66 -5.51
C SER A 95 -4.99 -7.68 -5.07
N ARG A 96 -5.22 -8.97 -5.39
CA ARG A 96 -4.31 -10.06 -5.02
C ARG A 96 -2.97 -9.96 -5.73
N ASN A 97 -2.94 -9.58 -7.02
CA ASN A 97 -1.69 -9.39 -7.76
C ASN A 97 -0.88 -8.25 -7.15
N THR A 98 -1.48 -7.08 -6.95
CA THR A 98 -0.80 -5.93 -6.35
C THR A 98 -0.27 -6.27 -4.96
N ARG A 99 -1.11 -6.84 -4.08
CA ARG A 99 -0.69 -7.24 -2.72
C ARG A 99 0.47 -8.24 -2.70
N ARG A 100 0.56 -9.12 -3.69
CA ARG A 100 1.67 -10.09 -3.81
C ARG A 100 2.97 -9.45 -4.32
N LEU A 101 2.87 -8.46 -5.20
CA LEU A 101 4.04 -7.80 -5.78
C LEU A 101 4.64 -6.75 -4.84
N LEU A 102 3.84 -6.08 -4.00
CA LEU A 102 4.32 -5.03 -3.12
C LEU A 102 5.47 -5.46 -2.19
N PRO A 103 5.44 -6.61 -1.51
CA PRO A 103 6.59 -7.07 -0.70
C PRO A 103 7.86 -7.27 -1.53
N CYS A 104 7.74 -7.78 -2.76
CA CYS A 104 8.91 -7.96 -3.64
C CYS A 104 9.50 -6.62 -4.07
N LEU A 105 8.64 -5.64 -4.39
CA LEU A 105 9.05 -4.28 -4.73
C LEU A 105 9.67 -3.57 -3.53
N ARG A 106 9.18 -3.85 -2.31
CA ARG A 106 9.77 -3.34 -1.07
C ARG A 106 11.20 -3.84 -0.89
N VAL A 107 11.42 -5.15 -0.99
CA VAL A 107 12.78 -5.74 -0.92
C VAL A 107 13.74 -5.10 -1.92
N LEU A 108 13.28 -4.84 -3.16
CA LEU A 108 14.10 -4.17 -4.17
C LEU A 108 14.33 -2.68 -3.90
N GLY A 109 13.41 -2.03 -3.18
CA GLY A 109 13.47 -0.62 -2.83
C GLY A 109 14.17 -0.34 -1.51
N ASP A 110 14.33 -1.34 -0.63
CA ASP A 110 14.88 -1.16 0.72
C ASP A 110 16.32 -0.61 0.69
N GLU A 111 17.15 -1.05 -0.27
CA GLU A 111 18.52 -0.54 -0.46
C GLU A 111 18.56 0.94 -0.90
N THR A 112 17.50 1.44 -1.54
CA THR A 112 17.48 2.79 -2.16
C THR A 112 16.67 3.80 -1.37
N LEU A 113 15.54 3.38 -0.80
CA LEU A 113 14.53 4.26 -0.19
C LEU A 113 14.57 4.24 1.34
N GLY A 114 15.26 3.25 1.94
CA GLY A 114 15.40 3.14 3.39
C GLY A 114 14.05 3.19 4.11
N TRP A 115 13.06 2.42 3.65
CA TRP A 115 11.70 2.46 4.22
C TRP A 115 11.73 1.98 5.67
N PRO A 116 11.54 2.87 6.67
CA PRO A 116 11.39 2.41 8.04
C PRO A 116 10.12 1.57 8.12
N GLU A 117 10.13 0.51 8.95
CA GLU A 117 8.91 -0.26 9.17
C GLU A 117 7.84 0.69 9.71
N PRO A 118 6.67 0.81 9.04
CA PRO A 118 5.62 1.69 9.53
C PRO A 118 5.20 1.23 10.92
N PRO A 119 4.99 2.15 11.88
CA PRO A 119 4.60 1.79 13.22
C PRO A 119 3.27 1.02 13.17
N LYS A 120 3.18 -0.07 13.96
CA LYS A 120 1.90 -0.77 14.13
C LYS A 120 0.89 0.14 14.83
N ARG A 121 -0.39 -0.20 14.75
CA ARG A 121 -1.46 0.54 15.44
C ARG A 121 -1.09 0.69 16.93
N GLY A 122 -1.10 1.92 17.44
CA GLY A 122 -0.72 2.25 18.82
C GLY A 122 0.77 2.42 19.09
N GLN A 123 1.65 2.18 18.10
CA GLN A 123 3.12 2.30 18.24
C GLN A 123 3.69 3.58 17.61
N GLY A 124 2.84 4.59 17.39
CA GLY A 124 3.30 5.89 16.90
C GLY A 124 4.14 6.61 17.95
N LYS A 125 5.20 7.31 17.52
CA LYS A 125 5.97 8.18 18.42
C LYS A 125 5.15 9.43 18.74
N SER A 126 5.20 9.88 19.99
CA SER A 126 4.72 11.24 20.32
C SER A 126 5.63 12.28 19.68
N VAL A 127 5.12 13.52 19.51
CA VAL A 127 5.95 14.63 19.00
C VAL A 127 7.22 14.82 19.85
N GLY A 128 7.09 14.71 21.18
CA GLY A 128 8.24 14.82 22.08
C GLY A 128 9.24 13.67 21.96
N GLN A 129 8.81 12.45 21.64
CA GLN A 129 9.71 11.35 21.31
C GLN A 129 10.41 11.57 19.97
N ALA A 130 9.68 12.04 18.96
CA ALA A 130 10.24 12.33 17.64
C ALA A 130 11.34 13.40 17.69
N LEU A 131 11.14 14.48 18.45
CA LEU A 131 12.14 15.55 18.62
C LEU A 131 13.40 15.09 19.37
N ARG A 132 13.29 14.09 20.27
CA ARG A 132 14.47 13.51 20.94
C ARG A 132 15.25 12.59 20.03
N ASP A 133 14.54 11.74 19.29
CA ASP A 133 15.16 10.76 18.39
C ASP A 133 15.76 11.43 17.15
N TYR A 134 15.21 12.59 16.74
CA TYR A 134 15.64 13.39 15.59
C TYR A 134 15.80 14.85 16.02
N PRO A 135 16.92 15.21 16.68
CA PRO A 135 17.15 16.57 17.18
C PRO A 135 17.27 17.62 16.06
N ASP A 136 17.51 17.18 14.82
CA ASP A 136 17.56 17.98 13.59
C ASP A 136 16.22 18.02 12.84
N LEU A 137 15.13 17.54 13.44
CA LEU A 137 13.80 17.55 12.84
C LEU A 137 13.32 18.98 12.54
N LEU A 138 13.41 19.38 11.26
CA LEU A 138 13.05 20.72 10.81
C LEU A 138 11.54 20.96 10.75
N ALA A 139 10.76 19.97 10.31
CA ALA A 139 9.32 20.11 10.16
C ALA A 139 8.60 18.75 10.20
N ILE A 140 7.38 18.74 10.75
CA ILE A 140 6.44 17.63 10.65
C ILE A 140 5.33 18.07 9.69
N ILE A 141 5.22 17.39 8.55
CA ILE A 141 4.15 17.66 7.59
C ILE A 141 2.96 16.77 7.93
N ASP A 142 1.94 17.34 8.59
CA ASP A 142 0.66 16.66 8.77
C ASP A 142 -0.17 16.78 7.49
N ALA A 143 0.03 15.83 6.58
CA ALA A 143 -0.59 15.83 5.26
C ALA A 143 -1.99 15.17 5.23
N THR A 144 -2.51 14.68 6.36
CA THR A 144 -3.80 13.97 6.41
C THR A 144 -4.63 14.41 7.61
N GLU A 145 -5.68 15.18 7.35
CA GLU A 145 -6.73 15.47 8.34
C GLU A 145 -7.32 14.13 8.85
N ARG A 146 -7.10 13.82 10.12
CA ARG A 146 -7.73 12.69 10.80
C ARG A 146 -8.90 13.18 11.65
N PRO A 147 -10.09 12.56 11.55
CA PRO A 147 -11.17 12.85 12.49
C PRO A 147 -10.71 12.45 13.90
N VAL A 148 -10.93 13.35 14.86
CA VAL A 148 -10.71 13.10 16.29
C VAL A 148 -12.05 12.90 16.98
N GLU A 149 -12.06 12.15 18.09
CA GLU A 149 -13.26 12.08 18.93
C GLU A 149 -13.63 13.47 19.43
N ARG A 150 -14.92 13.79 19.42
CA ARG A 150 -15.42 15.09 19.86
C ARG A 150 -15.42 15.12 21.38
N PRO A 151 -14.64 16.00 22.04
CA PRO A 151 -14.71 16.12 23.49
C PRO A 151 -16.14 16.49 23.94
N GLY A 152 -16.62 15.83 24.99
CA GLY A 152 -17.89 16.17 25.64
C GLY A 152 -17.89 17.55 26.30
N ASP A 153 -16.72 18.04 26.73
CA ASP A 153 -16.58 19.41 27.27
C ASP A 153 -16.63 20.48 26.17
N ASN A 154 -17.52 21.46 26.36
CA ASN A 154 -17.76 22.53 25.39
C ASN A 154 -16.57 23.48 25.21
N ARG A 155 -15.73 23.68 26.24
CA ARG A 155 -14.56 24.57 26.12
C ARG A 155 -13.47 23.91 25.27
N GLN A 156 -13.17 22.65 25.53
CA GLN A 156 -12.22 21.86 24.74
C GLN A 156 -12.70 21.67 23.30
N GLN A 157 -13.99 21.44 23.11
CA GLN A 157 -14.59 21.31 21.79
C GLN A 157 -14.39 22.58 20.92
N LYS A 158 -14.54 23.78 21.51
CA LYS A 158 -14.26 25.05 20.81
C LYS A 158 -12.78 25.19 20.48
N ALA A 159 -11.88 24.78 21.38
CA ALA A 159 -10.44 24.86 21.15
C ALA A 159 -9.96 23.95 20.00
N HIS A 160 -10.60 22.80 19.80
CA HIS A 160 -10.28 21.85 18.73
C HIS A 160 -11.13 22.01 17.46
N TYR A 161 -12.00 23.04 17.41
CA TYR A 161 -12.89 23.25 16.28
C TYR A 161 -12.15 23.83 15.07
N SER A 162 -11.80 22.97 14.12
CA SER A 162 -11.07 23.34 12.88
C SER A 162 -11.92 24.14 11.87
N GLY A 163 -13.25 24.16 12.00
CA GLY A 163 -14.17 24.80 11.05
C GLY A 163 -14.27 24.09 9.68
N LYS A 164 -13.36 23.16 9.38
CA LYS A 164 -13.32 22.36 8.16
C LYS A 164 -14.14 21.07 8.34
N LYS A 165 -15.41 21.12 7.89
CA LYS A 165 -16.39 20.01 7.78
C LYS A 165 -17.04 19.51 9.10
N LYS A 166 -18.33 19.18 9.01
CA LYS A 166 -19.19 18.69 10.12
C LYS A 166 -19.26 17.15 10.17
N ALA A 167 -18.12 16.47 10.18
CA ALA A 167 -18.10 15.03 10.42
C ALA A 167 -17.84 14.78 11.91
N THR A 168 -18.89 14.42 12.66
CA THR A 168 -18.80 14.09 14.09
C THR A 168 -19.16 12.63 14.31
N HIS A 169 -18.25 11.86 14.91
CA HIS A 169 -18.64 10.65 15.63
C HIS A 169 -18.95 11.05 17.07
N PRO A 170 -20.17 10.77 17.59
CA PRO A 170 -20.48 10.94 19.00
C PRO A 170 -19.54 10.07 19.84
N GLN A 171 -19.10 10.58 20.99
CA GLN A 171 -18.46 9.73 22.01
C GLN A 171 -19.52 8.72 22.47
N ASP A 172 -19.32 7.45 22.13
CA ASP A 172 -20.05 6.34 22.75
C ASP A 172 -19.46 6.16 24.16
N PRO A 173 -20.22 6.43 25.24
CA PRO A 173 -19.74 6.30 26.62
C PRO A 173 -19.21 4.90 26.94
N ASP A 174 -19.64 3.88 26.19
CA ASP A 174 -19.30 2.47 26.41
C ASP A 174 -18.08 1.98 25.60
N HIS A 175 -17.42 2.84 24.82
CA HIS A 175 -16.31 2.39 23.97
C HIS A 175 -15.12 1.83 24.77
N CYS A 176 -14.84 2.42 25.94
CA CYS A 176 -13.73 2.03 26.82
C CYS A 176 -13.92 0.63 27.46
N GLU A 177 -15.17 0.17 27.62
CA GLU A 177 -15.46 -1.17 28.13
C GLU A 177 -15.41 -2.27 27.06
N ARG A 178 -15.66 -1.91 25.79
CA ARG A 178 -15.61 -2.88 24.67
C ARG A 178 -14.19 -3.28 24.26
N GLU A 179 -13.21 -2.38 24.40
CA GLU A 179 -11.80 -2.71 24.07
C GLU A 179 -11.10 -3.60 25.11
N ARG A 180 -11.66 -3.77 26.32
CA ARG A 180 -11.13 -4.72 27.33
C ARG A 180 -11.65 -6.16 27.19
N ARG A 181 -12.54 -6.43 26.23
CA ARG A 181 -13.23 -7.74 26.10
C ARG A 181 -12.77 -8.62 24.94
N TYR A 182 -11.70 -8.29 24.23
CA TYR A 182 -11.12 -9.17 23.21
C TYR A 182 -9.65 -9.45 23.51
N PRO A 183 -9.27 -10.73 23.73
CA PRO A 183 -7.88 -11.15 23.98
C PRO A 183 -6.98 -11.00 22.76
#